data_AF-A0A8D8TNL9-F1
#
_entry.id   AF-A0A8D8TNL9-F1
#
_cell.length_a   1.000
_cell.length_b   1.000
_cell.length_c   1.000
_cell.angle_alpha   90.00
_cell.angle_beta   90.00
_cell.angle_gamma   90.00
#
_symmetry.space_group_name_H-M   'P 1'
#
loop_
_entity.id
_entity.type
_entity.pdbx_description
1 polymer ?
#
loop_
_entity_poly.entity_id
_entity_poly.type
_entity_poly.pdbx_seq_one_letter_code
_entity_poly.pdbx_strand_id
1 'polypeptide(L)'
;MPRRKKKNSELLLVGEDVKIAVNLILKNFIYNSESKEYEFPSCYNNVQRAYVHELAKQYGLKSKSRGKGAGRYLTVYKRDGSSIIQNDAVLVLSPSTLQLFNMVLSQCPVTVKDRNELLPLVERDRHLEGNINLQHV
;
A
#
# COMPACT_ATOMS: atom_id res chain seq x y z
N MET A 1 -4.80 -19.89 -23.05
CA MET A 1 -4.18 -18.83 -23.90
C MET A 1 -3.36 -17.89 -23.00
N PRO A 2 -2.06 -17.67 -23.28
CA PRO A 2 -1.23 -16.79 -22.47
C PRO A 2 -1.55 -15.31 -22.76
N ARG A 3 -1.86 -14.55 -21.70
CA ARG A 3 -2.26 -13.13 -21.77
C ARG A 3 -1.02 -12.25 -21.98
N ARG A 4 -0.82 -11.76 -23.20
CA ARG A 4 0.29 -10.87 -23.59
C ARG A 4 0.30 -9.59 -22.74
N LYS A 5 1.32 -9.40 -21.90
CA LYS A 5 1.53 -8.19 -21.09
C LYS A 5 2.10 -7.06 -21.97
N LYS A 6 1.25 -6.37 -22.73
CA LYS A 6 1.54 -5.01 -23.25
C LYS A 6 0.81 -4.02 -22.33
N LYS A 7 1.45 -3.54 -21.25
CA LYS A 7 0.78 -2.64 -20.29
C LYS A 7 1.38 -1.23 -20.20
N ASN A 8 2.67 -1.06 -20.51
CA ASN A 8 3.33 0.22 -20.27
C ASN A 8 3.24 1.22 -21.44
N SER A 9 3.15 0.77 -22.69
CA SER A 9 3.15 1.67 -23.85
C SER A 9 1.82 2.41 -24.06
N GLU A 10 0.68 1.81 -23.72
CA GLU A 10 -0.63 2.43 -23.93
C GLU A 10 -0.92 3.53 -22.90
N LEU A 11 -0.35 3.45 -21.70
CA LEU A 11 -0.55 4.45 -20.64
C LEU A 11 0.10 5.81 -20.96
N LEU A 12 1.10 5.83 -21.84
CA LEU A 12 1.76 7.06 -22.30
C LEU A 12 0.90 7.90 -23.25
N LEU A 13 -0.19 7.33 -23.77
CA LEU A 13 -1.08 8.01 -24.73
C LEU A 13 -2.13 8.91 -24.05
N VAL A 14 -2.13 8.98 -22.72
CA VAL A 14 -3.05 9.87 -21.98
C VAL A 14 -2.49 11.29 -21.99
N GLY A 15 -3.33 12.26 -22.32
CA GLY A 15 -3.00 13.68 -22.24
C GLY A 15 -2.62 14.11 -20.82
N GLU A 16 -1.68 15.05 -20.72
CA GLU A 16 -1.14 15.51 -19.44
C GLU A 16 -2.21 16.15 -18.54
N ASP A 17 -3.16 16.86 -19.16
CA ASP A 17 -4.36 17.41 -18.55
C ASP A 17 -5.17 16.35 -17.80
N VAL A 18 -5.43 15.21 -18.44
CA VAL A 18 -6.17 14.10 -17.83
C VAL A 18 -5.35 13.46 -16.72
N LYS A 19 -4.03 13.32 -16.89
CA LYS A 19 -3.17 12.77 -15.83
C LYS A 19 -3.20 13.62 -14.57
N ILE A 20 -3.08 14.95 -14.73
CA ILE A 20 -3.12 15.91 -13.63
C ILE A 20 -4.48 15.86 -12.93
N ALA A 21 -5.57 15.91 -13.70
CA ALA A 21 -6.93 15.88 -13.17
C ALA A 21 -7.21 14.60 -12.36
N VAL A 22 -6.89 13.43 -12.92
CA VAL A 22 -7.09 12.14 -12.22
C VAL A 22 -6.24 12.07 -10.95
N ASN A 23 -5.00 12.56 -10.99
CA ASN A 23 -4.12 12.55 -9.83
C ASN A 23 -4.68 13.44 -8.70
N LEU A 24 -5.17 14.63 -9.03
CA LEU A 24 -5.78 15.54 -8.07
C LEU A 24 -7.07 14.93 -7.46
N ILE A 25 -7.92 14.35 -8.31
CA ILE A 25 -9.15 13.67 -7.88
C ILE A 25 -8.84 12.54 -6.91
N LEU A 26 -7.90 11.64 -7.25
CA LEU A 26 -7.56 10.50 -6.40
C LEU A 26 -6.92 10.94 -5.07
N LYS A 27 -6.05 11.96 -5.08
CA LYS A 27 -5.50 12.52 -3.84
C LYS A 27 -6.59 13.09 -2.96
N ASN A 28 -7.47 13.94 -3.50
CA ASN A 28 -8.57 14.52 -2.75
C ASN A 28 -9.52 13.43 -2.21
N PHE A 29 -9.80 12.41 -3.02
CA PHE A 29 -10.60 11.26 -2.61
C PHE A 29 -9.96 10.50 -1.44
N ILE A 30 -8.63 10.32 -1.43
CA ILE A 30 -7.92 9.67 -0.31
C ILE A 30 -8.07 10.51 0.97
N TYR A 31 -7.87 11.83 0.90
CA TYR A 31 -7.99 12.73 2.06
C TYR A 31 -9.41 12.80 2.63
N ASN A 32 -10.45 12.71 1.79
CA ASN A 32 -11.83 12.79 2.24
C ASN A 32 -12.31 11.48 2.89
N SER A 33 -12.37 11.41 4.23
CA SER A 33 -12.77 10.21 4.98
C SER A 33 -14.24 9.82 4.85
N GLU A 34 -15.13 10.71 4.41
CA GLU A 34 -16.58 10.44 4.33
C GLU A 34 -16.97 9.62 3.10
N SER A 35 -16.27 9.83 1.98
CA SER A 35 -16.56 9.13 0.72
C SER A 35 -15.86 7.77 0.63
N LYS A 36 -16.64 6.69 0.46
CA LYS A 36 -16.13 5.30 0.29
C LYS A 36 -15.81 4.94 -1.16
N GLU A 37 -16.50 5.59 -2.10
CA GLU A 37 -16.34 5.36 -3.53
C GLU A 37 -16.38 6.67 -4.30
N TYR A 38 -15.74 6.67 -5.47
CA TYR A 38 -15.73 7.77 -6.41
C TYR A 38 -16.00 7.25 -7.82
N GLU A 39 -16.97 7.85 -8.50
CA GLU A 39 -17.34 7.50 -9.87
C GLU A 39 -16.73 8.49 -10.87
N PHE A 40 -16.03 7.94 -11.87
CA PHE A 40 -15.53 8.70 -13.00
C PHE A 40 -16.58 8.77 -14.12
N PRO A 41 -16.64 9.88 -14.86
CA PRO A 41 -17.54 10.05 -15.99
C PRO A 41 -17.41 8.93 -17.05
N SER A 42 -18.54 8.58 -17.68
CA SER A 42 -18.60 7.57 -18.74
C SER A 42 -17.81 7.96 -20.00
N CYS A 43 -17.52 9.25 -20.20
CA CYS A 43 -16.75 9.77 -21.33
C CYS A 43 -15.27 9.32 -21.35
N TYR A 44 -14.78 8.66 -20.30
CA TYR A 44 -13.41 8.19 -20.27
C TYR A 44 -13.17 7.07 -21.28
N ASN A 45 -12.13 7.20 -22.09
CA ASN A 45 -11.72 6.19 -23.07
C ASN A 45 -11.02 5.00 -22.40
N ASN A 46 -10.88 3.88 -23.14
CA ASN A 46 -10.24 2.67 -22.61
C ASN A 46 -8.83 2.92 -22.04
N VAL A 47 -8.05 3.78 -22.70
CA VAL A 47 -6.69 4.14 -22.28
C VAL A 47 -6.71 4.97 -20.98
N GLN A 48 -7.61 5.96 -20.88
CA GLN A 48 -7.77 6.77 -19.67
C GLN A 48 -8.25 5.90 -18.49
N ARG A 49 -9.17 4.96 -18.73
CA ARG A 49 -9.60 4.00 -17.71
C ARG A 49 -8.45 3.10 -17.25
N ALA A 50 -7.61 2.63 -18.17
CA ALA A 50 -6.42 1.86 -17.83
C ALA A 50 -5.45 2.68 -16.94
N TYR A 51 -5.29 3.97 -17.24
CA TYR A 51 -4.48 4.88 -16.42
C TYR A 51 -5.05 5.06 -15.01
N VAL A 52 -6.35 5.31 -14.88
CA VAL A 52 -7.01 5.40 -13.57
C VAL A 52 -6.85 4.08 -12.80
N HIS A 53 -7.00 2.93 -13.46
CA HIS A 53 -6.79 1.62 -12.82
C HIS A 53 -5.36 1.46 -12.28
N GLU A 54 -4.34 1.83 -13.06
CA GLU A 54 -2.95 1.75 -12.64
C GLU A 54 -2.65 2.71 -11.49
N LEU A 55 -3.11 3.97 -11.59
CA LEU A 55 -2.87 4.98 -10.58
C LEU A 55 -3.63 4.65 -9.26
N ALA A 56 -4.88 4.20 -9.35
CA ALA A 56 -5.62 3.72 -8.19
C ALA A 56 -4.90 2.55 -7.50
N LYS A 57 -4.30 1.64 -8.28
CA LYS A 57 -3.52 0.52 -7.74
C LYS A 57 -2.25 1.01 -7.03
N GLN A 58 -1.55 2.01 -7.57
CA GLN A 58 -0.38 2.62 -6.94
C GLN A 58 -0.75 3.26 -5.58
N TYR A 59 -1.91 3.89 -5.49
CA TYR A 59 -2.46 4.44 -4.24
C TYR A 59 -3.11 3.39 -3.32
N GLY A 60 -3.01 2.09 -3.64
CA GLY A 60 -3.59 1.02 -2.81
C GLY A 60 -5.12 0.92 -2.84
N LEU A 61 -5.78 1.64 -3.75
CA LEU A 61 -7.24 1.64 -3.92
C LEU A 61 -7.69 0.41 -4.73
N LYS A 62 -9.00 0.15 -4.76
CA LYS A 62 -9.63 -0.82 -5.68
C LYS A 62 -10.35 -0.07 -6.78
N SER A 63 -10.39 -0.61 -7.99
CA SER A 63 -11.05 0.06 -9.13
C SER A 63 -11.76 -0.95 -10.01
N LYS A 64 -12.96 -0.60 -10.50
CA LYS A 64 -13.80 -1.49 -11.31
C LYS A 64 -14.63 -0.70 -12.33
N SER A 65 -14.54 -1.10 -13.61
CA SER A 65 -15.50 -0.64 -14.62
C SER A 65 -16.85 -1.33 -14.43
N ARG A 66 -17.94 -0.58 -14.47
CA ARG A 66 -19.34 -1.04 -14.36
C ARG A 66 -20.15 -0.57 -15.57
N GLY A 67 -21.35 -1.13 -15.75
CA GLY A 67 -22.24 -0.79 -16.87
C GLY A 67 -21.91 -1.48 -18.20
N LYS A 68 -22.70 -1.20 -19.24
CA LYS A 68 -22.57 -1.74 -20.60
C LYS A 68 -22.69 -0.61 -21.63
N GLY A 69 -21.99 -0.74 -22.75
CA GLY A 69 -22.05 0.23 -23.87
C GLY A 69 -21.74 1.67 -23.44
N ALA A 70 -22.59 2.61 -23.85
CA ALA A 70 -22.47 4.04 -23.54
C ALA A 70 -22.68 4.37 -22.04
N GLY A 71 -23.41 3.51 -21.31
CA GLY A 71 -23.60 3.63 -19.86
C GLY A 71 -22.48 2.99 -19.04
N ARG A 72 -21.29 2.76 -19.62
CA ARG A 72 -20.17 2.14 -18.91
C ARG A 72 -19.36 3.22 -18.19
N TYR A 73 -19.18 3.07 -16.88
CA TYR A 73 -18.47 4.01 -16.01
C TYR A 73 -17.39 3.30 -15.19
N LEU A 74 -16.51 4.05 -14.54
CA LEU A 74 -15.41 3.53 -13.73
C LEU A 74 -15.54 4.00 -12.29
N THR A 75 -15.58 3.07 -11.34
CA THR A 75 -15.65 3.40 -9.91
C THR A 75 -14.36 3.01 -9.22
N VAL A 76 -13.85 3.89 -8.36
CA VAL A 76 -12.73 3.64 -7.45
C VAL A 76 -13.27 3.55 -6.02
N TYR A 77 -12.79 2.57 -5.28
CA TYR A 77 -13.20 2.25 -3.92
C TYR A 77 -11.99 2.37 -3.01
N LYS A 78 -12.21 2.93 -1.82
CA LYS A 78 -11.26 2.74 -0.72
C LYS A 78 -11.28 1.27 -0.34
N ARG A 79 -10.13 0.70 -0.04
CA ARG A 79 -10.12 -0.59 0.66
C ARG A 79 -10.48 -0.30 2.10
N ASP A 80 -11.31 -1.16 2.69
CA ASP A 80 -11.35 -1.29 4.14
C ASP A 80 -9.93 -1.70 4.58
N GLY A 81 -9.12 -0.73 5.01
CA GLY A 81 -7.68 -0.87 5.27
C GLY A 81 -6.73 -0.06 4.36
N SER A 82 -7.20 0.65 3.32
CA SER A 82 -6.37 1.64 2.60
C SER A 82 -6.41 2.98 3.33
N SER A 83 -5.93 2.98 4.56
CA SER A 83 -5.29 4.16 5.10
C SER A 83 -3.81 3.99 4.75
N ILE A 84 -3.21 4.98 4.10
CA ILE A 84 -1.75 5.03 3.88
C ILE A 84 -0.99 5.06 5.23
N ILE A 85 -1.72 5.19 6.33
CA ILE A 85 -1.31 4.84 7.68
C ILE A 85 -1.65 3.36 7.83
N GLN A 86 -0.64 2.49 7.79
CA GLN A 86 -0.75 1.18 8.41
C GLN A 86 -1.18 1.48 9.85
N ASN A 87 -2.47 1.35 10.16
CA ASN A 87 -2.88 1.26 11.55
C ASN A 87 -2.25 -0.05 12.00
N ASP A 88 -1.11 0.05 12.68
CA ASP A 88 -0.52 -1.06 13.39
C ASP A 88 -1.64 -1.74 14.16
N ALA A 89 -1.66 -3.07 14.13
CA ALA A 89 -2.66 -3.82 14.85
C ALA A 89 -2.58 -3.41 16.33
N VAL A 90 -3.60 -2.69 16.81
CA VAL A 90 -3.65 -2.25 18.21
C VAL A 90 -4.13 -3.44 19.03
N LEU A 91 -3.22 -4.07 19.75
CA LEU A 91 -3.54 -5.09 20.73
C LEU A 91 -3.73 -4.42 22.10
N VAL A 92 -4.99 -4.31 22.55
CA VAL A 92 -5.28 -3.78 23.89
C VAL A 92 -5.12 -4.91 24.90
N LEU A 93 -4.12 -4.78 25.78
CA LEU A 93 -3.84 -5.75 26.83
C LEU A 93 -4.63 -5.41 28.10
N SER A 94 -5.20 -6.43 28.76
CA SER A 94 -5.74 -6.27 30.10
C SER A 94 -4.60 -6.11 31.13
N PRO A 95 -4.87 -5.51 32.32
CA PRO A 95 -3.88 -5.41 33.38
C PRO A 95 -3.29 -6.77 33.79
N SER A 96 -4.12 -7.82 33.83
CA SER A 96 -3.68 -9.19 34.12
C SER A 96 -2.73 -9.76 33.06
N THR A 97 -3.01 -9.49 31.78
CA THR A 97 -2.14 -9.91 30.68
C THR A 97 -0.78 -9.21 30.76
N LEU A 98 -0.79 -7.91 31.10
CA LEU A 98 0.43 -7.12 31.23
C LEU A 98 1.32 -7.60 32.40
N GLN A 99 0.71 -7.98 33.53
CA GLN A 99 1.42 -8.61 34.65
C GLN A 99 2.07 -9.95 34.24
N LEU A 100 1.34 -10.80 33.51
CA LEU A 100 1.87 -12.07 33.03
C LEU A 100 3.05 -11.88 32.08
N PHE A 101 2.95 -10.93 31.15
CA PHE A 101 4.05 -10.59 30.24
C PHE A 101 5.31 -10.17 31.00
N ASN A 102 5.19 -9.30 32.00
CA ASN A 102 6.33 -8.87 32.80
C ASN A 102 6.97 -10.03 33.58
N MET A 103 6.17 -10.99 34.04
CA MET A 103 6.66 -12.20 34.71
C MET A 103 7.41 -13.13 33.76
N VAL A 104 6.96 -13.26 32.51
CA VAL A 104 7.65 -14.08 31.50
C VAL A 104 8.94 -13.40 31.06
N LEU A 105 8.90 -12.08 30.82
CA LEU A 105 10.06 -11.30 30.41
C LEU A 105 11.16 -11.24 31.48
N SER A 106 10.80 -11.34 32.77
CA SER A 106 11.79 -11.41 33.85
C SER A 106 12.50 -12.76 33.95
N GLN A 107 11.90 -13.83 33.42
CA GLN A 107 12.48 -15.17 33.39
C GLN A 107 13.25 -15.44 32.08
N CYS A 108 12.92 -14.72 31.01
CA CYS A 108 13.55 -14.82 29.69
C CYS A 108 14.14 -13.47 29.28
N PRO A 109 15.34 -13.10 29.77
CA PRO A 109 15.96 -11.84 29.39
C PRO A 109 16.29 -11.82 27.90
N VAL A 110 15.91 -10.72 27.23
CA VAL A 110 16.13 -10.53 25.78
C VAL A 110 17.62 -10.55 25.47
N THR A 111 18.06 -11.52 24.67
CA THR A 111 19.47 -11.67 24.30
C THR A 111 19.87 -10.72 23.17
N VAL A 112 21.16 -10.51 22.97
CA VAL A 112 21.69 -9.68 21.86
C VAL A 112 21.28 -10.27 20.50
N LYS A 113 21.19 -11.60 20.41
CA LYS A 113 20.71 -12.31 19.22
C LYS A 113 19.26 -11.94 18.92
N ASP A 114 18.38 -11.99 19.94
CA ASP A 114 16.97 -11.64 19.79
C ASP A 114 16.82 -10.17 19.34
N ARG A 115 17.60 -9.26 19.92
CA ARG A 115 17.59 -7.85 19.51
C ARG A 115 17.95 -7.66 18.04
N ASN A 116 18.94 -8.40 17.54
CA ASN A 116 19.35 -8.32 16.14
C ASN A 116 18.29 -8.92 15.19
N GLU A 117 17.58 -9.97 15.60
CA GLU A 117 16.49 -10.56 14.82
C GLU A 117 15.24 -9.67 14.74
N LEU A 118 15.01 -8.87 15.79
CA LEU A 118 13.89 -7.93 15.87
C LEU A 118 14.08 -6.65 15.03
N LEU A 119 15.29 -6.41 14.50
CA LEU A 119 15.52 -5.27 13.63
C LEU A 119 14.77 -5.42 12.29
N PRO A 120 14.34 -4.29 11.67
CA PRO A 120 13.87 -4.29 10.29
C PRO A 120 14.90 -4.93 9.35
N LEU A 121 14.44 -5.62 8.30
CA LEU A 121 15.33 -6.33 7.36
C LEU A 121 16.46 -5.43 6.81
N VAL A 122 16.15 -4.16 6.55
CA VAL A 122 17.10 -3.13 6.10
C VAL A 122 18.23 -2.82 7.09
N GLU A 123 18.01 -3.06 8.38
CA GLU A 123 19.00 -2.84 9.45
C GLU A 123 19.75 -4.12 9.81
N ARG A 124 19.16 -5.31 9.57
CA ARG A 124 19.84 -6.60 9.75
C ARG A 124 21.02 -6.78 8.80
N ASP A 125 20.84 -6.44 7.52
CA ASP A 125 21.87 -6.62 6.49
C ASP A 125 23.11 -5.75 6.76
N ARG A 126 22.92 -4.55 7.32
CA ARG A 126 24.04 -3.64 7.67
C ARG A 126 24.93 -4.20 8.78
N HIS A 127 24.38 -4.98 9.71
CA HIS A 127 25.15 -5.57 10.82
C HIS A 127 26.00 -6.78 10.38
N LEU A 128 25.64 -7.45 9.30
CA LEU A 128 26.44 -8.53 8.71
C LEU A 128 27.70 -7.99 8.00
N GLU A 129 27.59 -6.82 7.34
CA GLU A 129 28.73 -6.20 6.65
C GLU A 129 29.73 -5.48 7.59
N GLY A 130 29.33 -5.15 8.82
CA GLY A 130 30.22 -4.57 9.81
C GLY A 130 31.23 -5.55 10.43
N ASN A 131 30.89 -6.85 10.47
CA ASN A 131 31.72 -7.87 11.14
C ASN A 131 32.80 -8.50 10.26
N ILE A 132 32.79 -8.26 8.95
CA ILE A 132 33.83 -8.75 8.02
C ILE A 132 35.12 -7.89 8.03
N ASN A 133 35.12 -6.74 8.70
CA ASN A 133 36.24 -5.78 8.68
C ASN A 133 37.11 -5.76 9.96
N LEU A 134 36.90 -6.69 10.91
CA LEU A 134 37.68 -6.76 12.16
C LEU A 134 38.55 -8.02 12.30
N GLN A 135 38.81 -8.75 11.21
CA GLN A 135 39.73 -9.91 11.21
C GLN A 135 41.04 -9.70 10.44
N HIS A 136 41.36 -8.48 10.03
CA HIS A 136 42.69 -8.14 9.54
C HIS A 136 43.16 -6.82 10.18
N VAL A 137 44.01 -6.97 11.20
CA VAL A 137 45.25 -6.24 11.53
C VAL A 137 45.59 -6.54 12.99
#